data_AF-A0A3N7DDS1-F1
#
_entry.id   AF-A0A3N7DDS1-F1
#
_cell.length_a   1.000
_cell.length_b   1.000
_cell.length_c   1.000
_cell.angle_alpha   90.00
_cell.angle_beta   90.00
_cell.angle_gamma   90.00
#
_symmetry.space_group_name_H-M   'P 1'
#
loop_
_entity.id
_entity.type
_entity.pdbx_description
1 polymer ?
#
loop_
_entity_poly.entity_id
_entity_poly.type
_entity_poly.pdbx_seq_one_letter_code
_entity_poly.pdbx_strand_id
1 'polypeptide(L)' 'MKLTGKIVVKPFALGSKSAHDAVYLETTTGDYLIQREQDNPFESSDLKALSGKNVAAEGELDNYLFIAKNITEMD' A
#
# COMPACT_ATOMS: atom_id res chain seq x y z
N MET A 1 11.09 -7.03 -6.04
CA MET A 1 10.00 -7.47 -6.93
C MET A 1 9.20 -6.27 -7.43
N LYS A 2 8.36 -6.46 -8.46
CA LYS A 2 7.48 -5.40 -8.99
C LYS A 2 6.04 -5.89 -8.97
N LEU A 3 5.15 -5.07 -8.42
CA LEU A 3 3.70 -5.30 -8.42
C LEU A 3 3.00 -4.15 -9.15
N THR A 4 1.90 -4.46 -9.80
CA THR A 4 1.02 -3.48 -10.43
C THR A 4 -0.38 -3.70 -9.90
N GLY A 5 -1.08 -2.61 -9.64
CA GLY A 5 -2.38 -2.68 -8.99
C GLY A 5 -2.95 -1.31 -8.70
N LYS A 6 -4.09 -1.31 -8.05
CA LYS A 6 -4.81 -0.11 -7.65
C LYS A 6 -4.52 0.20 -6.20
N ILE A 7 -4.24 1.48 -5.89
CA ILE A 7 -4.14 1.92 -4.50
C ILE A 7 -5.56 2.10 -3.95
N VAL A 8 -5.82 1.48 -2.80
CA VAL A 8 -7.12 1.55 -2.11
C VAL A 8 -6.90 1.74 -0.62
N VAL A 9 -7.81 2.46 0.04
CA VAL A 9 -7.80 2.60 1.50
C VAL A 9 -8.80 1.60 2.07
N LYS A 10 -8.35 0.73 2.98
CA LYS A 10 -9.19 -0.27 3.65
C LYS A 10 -8.96 -0.22 5.16
N PRO A 11 -9.97 -0.55 5.98
CA PRO A 11 -9.77 -0.70 7.42
C PRO A 11 -8.77 -1.84 7.71
N PHE A 12 -7.77 -1.57 8.55
CA PHE A 12 -6.84 -2.56 9.07
C PHE A 12 -7.19 -2.92 10.51
N ALA A 13 -6.96 -4.19 10.88
CA ALA A 13 -7.10 -4.71 12.25
C ALA A 13 -8.44 -4.38 12.94
N LEU A 14 -9.55 -4.43 12.19
CA LEU A 14 -10.92 -4.26 12.70
C LEU A 14 -11.16 -5.16 13.92
N GLY A 15 -11.68 -4.57 15.00
CA GLY A 15 -11.94 -5.29 16.26
C GLY A 15 -10.78 -5.32 17.25
N SER A 16 -9.65 -4.66 16.96
CA SER A 16 -8.52 -4.49 17.88
C SER A 16 -8.28 -3.03 18.26
N LYS A 17 -7.46 -2.77 19.28
CA LYS A 17 -7.00 -1.41 19.65
C LYS A 17 -6.17 -0.74 18.55
N SER A 18 -5.75 -1.50 17.54
CA SER A 18 -4.98 -1.02 16.39
C SER A 18 -5.85 -0.83 15.15
N ALA A 19 -7.18 -0.78 15.29
CA ALA A 19 -8.07 -0.50 14.16
C ALA A 19 -7.81 0.91 13.61
N HIS A 20 -7.39 0.99 12.35
CA HIS A 20 -7.17 2.25 11.64
C HIS A 20 -7.26 2.04 10.13
N ASP A 21 -7.41 3.13 9.38
CA ASP A 21 -7.39 3.08 7.93
C ASP A 21 -5.95 2.96 7.42
N ALA A 22 -5.72 1.97 6.56
CA ALA A 22 -4.42 1.72 5.97
C ALA A 22 -4.52 1.65 4.44
N VAL A 23 -3.38 1.90 3.77
CA VAL A 23 -3.31 1.91 2.32
C VAL A 23 -2.88 0.55 1.82
N TYR A 24 -3.63 0.01 0.86
CA TYR A 24 -3.36 -1.28 0.24
C TYR A 24 -3.09 -1.10 -1.25
N LEU A 25 -2.24 -1.98 -1.78
CA LEU A 25 -2.08 -2.24 -3.20
C LEU A 25 -2.94 -3.47 -3.55
N GLU A 26 -4.06 -3.22 -4.23
CA GLU A 26 -4.96 -4.24 -4.75
C GLU A 26 -4.43 -4.73 -6.11
N THR A 27 -3.98 -5.98 -6.15
CA THR A 27 -3.43 -6.62 -7.35
C THR A 27 -4.30 -7.79 -7.77
N THR A 28 -4.04 -8.36 -8.95
CA THR A 28 -4.75 -9.56 -9.42
C THR A 28 -4.48 -10.82 -8.58
N THR A 29 -3.40 -10.84 -7.79
CA THR A 29 -3.02 -11.98 -6.95
C THR A 29 -3.42 -11.82 -5.49
N GLY A 30 -3.87 -10.63 -5.10
CA GLY A 30 -4.27 -10.31 -3.73
C GLY A 30 -4.02 -8.86 -3.36
N ASP A 31 -4.43 -8.54 -2.13
CA ASP A 31 -4.28 -7.22 -1.53
C ASP A 31 -3.11 -7.21 -0.56
N TYR A 32 -2.22 -6.23 -0.72
CA TYR A 32 -1.06 -6.09 0.15
C TYR A 32 -1.09 -4.73 0.83
N LEU A 33 -0.90 -4.70 2.14
CA LEU A 33 -0.66 -3.45 2.86
C LEU A 33 0.60 -2.83 2.25
N ILE A 34 0.55 -1.59 1.80
CA ILE A 34 1.69 -0.95 1.14
C ILE A 34 2.25 0.17 2.01
N GLN A 35 3.56 0.17 2.18
CA GLN A 35 4.31 1.25 2.82
C GLN A 35 5.50 1.62 1.94
N ARG A 36 5.99 2.85 2.04
CA ARG A 36 7.26 3.23 1.43
C ARG A 36 8.42 2.88 2.36
N GLU A 37 9.55 2.43 1.81
CA GLU A 37 10.73 2.01 2.60
C GLU A 37 11.27 3.11 3.52
N GLN A 38 11.19 4.37 3.11
CA GLN A 38 11.72 5.51 3.88
C GLN A 38 10.66 6.34 4.61
N ASP A 39 9.40 5.93 4.57
CA ASP A 39 8.31 6.74 5.09
C ASP A 39 7.96 6.36 6.52
N ASN A 40 7.48 7.32 7.31
CA ASN A 40 7.03 7.03 8.66
C ASN A 40 5.75 6.16 8.56
N PRO A 41 5.68 4.99 9.23
CA PRO A 41 4.52 4.08 9.18
C PRO A 41 3.17 4.74 9.51
N PHE A 42 3.19 5.89 10.17
CA PHE A 42 2.01 6.63 10.60
C PHE A 42 1.70 7.87 9.73
N GLU A 43 2.59 8.26 8.82
CA GLU A 43 2.49 9.48 8.00
C GLU A 43 2.40 9.18 6.49
N SER A 44 1.80 8.05 6.10
CA SER A 44 1.62 7.61 4.70
C SER A 44 0.67 8.49 3.86
N SER A 45 0.67 9.81 4.10
CA SER A 45 -0.16 10.83 3.46
C SER A 45 -0.01 10.83 1.93
N ASP A 46 1.19 10.60 1.43
CA ASP A 46 1.47 10.52 0.00
C ASP A 46 0.81 9.31 -0.69
N LEU A 47 0.75 8.17 -0.01
CA LEU A 47 0.09 6.97 -0.55
C LEU A 47 -1.43 7.13 -0.58
N LYS A 48 -1.99 7.82 0.43
CA LYS A 48 -3.42 8.15 0.44
C LYS A 48 -3.81 9.05 -0.72
N ALA A 49 -2.92 9.94 -1.18
CA ALA A 49 -3.15 10.79 -2.34
C ALA A 49 -3.25 10.00 -3.67
N LEU A 50 -2.68 8.79 -3.72
CA LEU A 50 -2.78 7.88 -4.85
C LEU A 50 -4.02 6.98 -4.79
N SER A 51 -4.86 7.11 -3.76
CA SER A 51 -6.08 6.30 -3.63
C SER A 51 -6.97 6.40 -4.87
N GLY A 52 -7.39 5.25 -5.37
CA GLY A 52 -8.16 5.11 -6.60
C GLY A 52 -7.32 4.99 -7.87
N LYS A 53 -6.01 5.29 -7.82
CA LYS A 53 -5.13 5.27 -8.98
C LYS A 53 -4.47 3.92 -9.18
N ASN A 54 -4.17 3.59 -10.44
CA ASN A 54 -3.32 2.46 -10.78
C ASN A 54 -1.85 2.88 -10.65
N VAL A 55 -1.04 2.01 -10.06
CA VAL A 55 0.39 2.26 -9.85
C VAL A 55 1.21 1.02 -10.15
N ALA A 56 2.46 1.25 -10.51
CA ALA A 56 3.53 0.26 -10.47
C ALA A 56 4.38 0.51 -9.23
N ALA A 57 4.49 -0.49 -8.35
CA ALA A 57 5.29 -0.44 -7.13
C ALA A 57 6.44 -1.44 -7.21
N GLU A 58 7.65 -0.99 -6.90
CA GLU A 58 8.85 -1.82 -6.86
C GLU A 58 9.38 -1.87 -5.43
N GLY A 59 9.63 -3.07 -4.92
CA GLY A 59 9.92 -3.25 -3.50
C GLY A 59 10.06 -4.70 -3.06
N GLU A 60 9.91 -4.91 -1.76
CA GLU A 60 10.01 -6.21 -1.10
C GLU A 60 8.66 -6.57 -0.48
N LEU A 61 8.23 -7.82 -0.65
CA LEU A 61 7.01 -8.34 -0.02
C LEU A 61 7.39 -9.19 1.18
N ASP A 62 6.94 -8.78 2.36
CA ASP A 62 7.03 -9.53 3.60
C ASP A 62 5.61 -9.91 4.06
N ASN A 63 5.23 -11.16 3.83
CA ASN A 63 3.88 -11.67 4.09
C ASN A 63 2.78 -10.84 3.41
N TYR A 64 2.09 -10.00 4.19
CA TYR A 64 1.01 -9.13 3.72
C TYR A 64 1.46 -7.68 3.53
N LEU A 65 2.70 -7.34 3.88
CA LEU A 65 3.28 -6.00 3.82
C LEU A 65 4.21 -5.88 2.62
N PHE A 66 3.87 -4.99 1.69
CA PHE A 66 4.71 -4.59 0.58
C PHE A 66 5.46 -3.30 0.92
N ILE A 67 6.77 -3.41 1.07
CA ILE A 67 7.69 -2.30 1.31
C ILE A 67 8.17 -1.77 -0.03
N ALA A 68 7.51 -0.74 -0.53
CA ALA A 68 7.80 -0.10 -1.80
C ALA A 68 9.00 0.84 -1.69
N LYS A 69 10.02 0.59 -2.51
CA LYS A 69 11.16 1.49 -2.72
C LYS A 69 10.82 2.58 -3.72
N ASN A 70 10.07 2.23 -4.77
CA ASN A 70 9.58 3.16 -5.79
C ASN A 70 8.10 2.90 -6.08
N ILE A 71 7.35 3.97 -6.35
CA ILE A 71 5.95 3.92 -6.78
C ILE A 71 5.78 4.91 -7.92
N THR A 72 5.20 4.45 -9.01
CA THR A 72 4.91 5.27 -10.18
C THR A 72 3.45 5.13 -10.53
N GLU A 73 2.75 6.26 -10.60
CA GLU A 73 1.39 6.32 -11.13
C GLU A 73 1.36 5.87 -12.60
N MET A 74 0.35 5.09 -12.96
CA MET A 74 0.11 4.66 -14.32
C MET A 74 -1.11 5.40 -14.86
N ASP A 75 -0.95 6.03 -16.02
CA ASP A 75 -2.01 6.72 -16.76
C ASP A 75 -3.08 5.76 -17.32
#